data_AF-A0A1B7U7S8-F1
#
_entry.id   AF-A0A1B7U7S8-F1
#
_cell.length_a   1.000
_cell.length_b   1.000
_cell.length_c   1.000
_cell.angle_alpha   90.00
_cell.angle_beta   90.00
_cell.angle_gamma   90.00
#
_symmetry.space_group_name_H-M   'P 1'
#
loop_
_entity.id
_entity.type
_entity.pdbx_description
1 polymer ?
#
loop_
_entity_poly.entity_id
_entity_poly.type
_entity_poly.pdbx_seq_one_letter_code
_entity_poly.pdbx_strand_id
1 'polypeptide(L)'
;MAITGPEPQRFLVEWYGPRTSAHSIGDIVDRLKSRAELMSTRGTLVELLTAMTVPDDNYTFAVFAAGSAEIVAQICGDVGAPAERISCGVGWVRPLDC
;
A
#
# COMPACT_ATOMS: atom_id res chain seq x y z
N MET A 1 31.05 -6.99 -2.14
CA MET A 1 30.17 -6.22 -3.04
C MET A 1 28.82 -6.90 -2.98
N ALA A 2 27.94 -6.45 -2.07
CA ALA A 2 26.59 -7.01 -1.98
C ALA A 2 25.83 -6.48 -3.18
N ILE A 3 25.38 -7.37 -4.07
CA ILE A 3 24.34 -7.02 -5.03
C ILE A 3 23.09 -6.73 -4.19
N THR A 4 22.86 -5.46 -3.86
CA THR A 4 21.55 -5.03 -3.42
C THR A 4 20.62 -5.35 -4.59
N GLY A 5 19.88 -6.47 -4.48
CA GLY A 5 18.69 -6.66 -5.31
C GLY A 5 17.84 -5.39 -5.24
N PRO A 6 17.02 -5.11 -6.27
CA PRO A 6 16.29 -3.85 -6.34
C PRO A 6 15.60 -3.58 -5.01
N GLU A 7 16.04 -2.53 -4.31
CA GLU A 7 15.46 -2.18 -3.01
C GLU A 7 13.98 -1.87 -3.26
N PRO A 8 13.06 -2.43 -2.47
CA PRO A 8 11.64 -2.21 -2.67
C PRO A 8 11.35 -0.71 -2.57
N GLN A 9 10.79 -0.14 -3.64
CA GLN A 9 10.35 1.24 -3.68
C GLN A 9 9.08 1.41 -2.88
N ARG A 10 8.90 2.60 -2.30
CA ARG A 10 7.71 2.96 -1.54
C ARG A 10 6.67 3.60 -2.44
N PHE A 11 5.47 3.04 -2.42
CA PHE A 11 4.32 3.47 -3.19
C PHE A 11 3.20 3.87 -2.23
N LEU A 12 2.64 5.05 -2.40
CA LEU A 12 1.44 5.50 -1.71
C LEU A 12 0.26 5.24 -2.64
N VAL A 13 -0.71 4.49 -2.14
CA VAL A 13 -1.98 4.24 -2.79
C VAL A 13 -3.03 5.07 -2.10
N GLU A 14 -3.86 5.75 -2.89
CA GLU A 14 -4.92 6.61 -2.41
C GLU A 14 -6.26 6.15 -3.01
N TRP A 15 -7.30 6.19 -2.18
CA TRP A 15 -8.69 5.88 -2.54
C TRP A 15 -9.60 6.99 -2.04
N TYR A 16 -10.50 7.48 -2.91
CA TYR A 16 -11.39 8.60 -2.63
C TYR A 16 -12.87 8.16 -2.59
N GLY A 17 -13.66 8.82 -1.75
CA GLY A 17 -15.13 8.78 -1.80
C GLY A 17 -15.77 7.48 -1.26
N PRO A 18 -17.12 7.41 -1.23
CA PRO A 18 -17.92 6.50 -0.38
C PRO A 18 -17.67 4.99 -0.56
N ARG A 19 -16.96 4.59 -1.63
CA ARG A 19 -16.46 3.22 -1.81
C ARG A 19 -15.42 2.82 -0.76
N THR A 20 -14.78 3.78 -0.09
CA THR A 20 -13.91 3.51 1.08
C THR A 20 -14.69 3.29 2.38
N SER A 21 -16.02 3.45 2.41
CA SER A 21 -16.79 3.34 3.67
C SER A 21 -17.65 2.10 3.76
N ALA A 22 -17.91 1.42 2.63
CA ALA A 22 -18.93 0.36 2.56
C ALA A 22 -18.42 -1.07 2.87
N HIS A 23 -17.11 -1.30 2.84
CA HIS A 23 -16.50 -2.55 3.28
C HIS A 23 -15.43 -2.13 4.28
N SER A 24 -15.61 -2.48 5.57
CA SER A 24 -14.77 -2.06 6.69
C SER A 24 -13.31 -1.98 6.24
N ILE A 25 -12.74 -0.78 6.12
CA ILE A 25 -11.37 -0.59 5.60
C ILE A 25 -10.37 -1.43 6.39
N GLY A 26 -10.63 -1.71 7.66
CA GLY A 26 -9.89 -2.69 8.45
C GLY A 26 -9.83 -4.09 7.83
N ASP A 27 -10.94 -4.59 7.27
CA ASP A 27 -10.99 -5.84 6.50
C ASP A 27 -10.20 -5.73 5.19
N ILE A 28 -10.32 -4.61 4.46
CA ILE A 28 -9.53 -4.39 3.25
C ILE A 28 -8.03 -4.36 3.59
N VAL A 29 -7.65 -3.68 4.67
CA VAL A 29 -6.26 -3.59 5.15
C VAL A 29 -5.75 -4.95 5.60
N ASP A 30 -6.55 -5.73 6.32
CA ASP A 30 -6.19 -7.10 6.73
C ASP A 30 -6.01 -8.02 5.51
N ARG A 31 -6.89 -7.92 4.52
CA ARG A 31 -6.79 -8.66 3.25
C ARG A 31 -5.58 -8.21 2.43
N LEU A 32 -5.30 -6.90 2.37
CA LEU A 32 -4.11 -6.35 1.72
C LEU A 32 -2.84 -6.85 2.38
N LYS A 33 -2.79 -6.85 3.72
CA LYS A 33 -1.67 -7.35 4.50
C LYS A 33 -1.46 -8.84 4.25
N SER A 34 -2.52 -9.65 4.39
CA SER A 34 -2.49 -11.09 4.14
C SER A 34 -2.03 -11.42 2.71
N ARG A 35 -2.46 -10.64 1.71
CA ARG A 35 -2.03 -10.79 0.31
C ARG A 35 -0.57 -10.38 0.11
N ALA A 36 -0.12 -9.30 0.71
CA ALA A 36 1.28 -8.88 0.68
C ALA A 36 2.19 -9.95 1.32
N GLU A 37 1.80 -10.51 2.47
CA GLU A 37 2.52 -11.61 3.14
C GLU A 37 2.57 -12.88 2.27
N LEU A 38 1.46 -13.23 1.61
CA LEU A 38 1.40 -14.36 0.68
C LEU A 38 2.32 -14.16 -0.54
N MET A 39 2.34 -12.96 -1.11
CA MET A 39 3.17 -12.63 -2.27
C MET A 39 4.66 -12.56 -1.91
N SER A 40 4.98 -12.03 -0.73
CA SER A 40 6.33 -12.09 -0.15
C SER A 40 6.79 -13.53 0.07
N THR A 41 5.93 -14.41 0.59
CA THR A 41 6.24 -15.84 0.75
C THR A 41 6.48 -16.54 -0.60
N ARG A 42 5.87 -16.04 -1.69
CA ARG A 42 6.08 -16.52 -3.06
C ARG A 42 7.28 -15.87 -3.76
N GLY A 43 8.08 -15.07 -3.05
CA GLY A 43 9.28 -14.43 -3.59
C GLY A 43 9.03 -13.11 -4.34
N THR A 44 7.80 -12.56 -4.28
CA THR A 44 7.51 -11.22 -4.80
C THR A 44 7.84 -10.18 -3.74
N LEU A 45 8.69 -9.21 -4.03
CA LEU A 45 9.03 -8.13 -3.10
C LEU A 45 7.83 -7.19 -2.94
N VAL A 46 6.97 -7.46 -1.95
CA VAL A 46 5.84 -6.58 -1.60
C VAL A 46 5.42 -6.68 -0.13
N GLU A 47 5.36 -5.54 0.55
CA GLU A 47 4.99 -5.42 1.95
C GLU A 47 4.07 -4.21 2.15
N LEU A 48 3.02 -4.35 2.97
CA LEU A 48 2.20 -3.23 3.41
C LEU A 48 2.85 -2.59 4.64
N LEU A 49 3.38 -1.37 4.49
CA LEU A 49 4.07 -0.66 5.57
C LEU A 49 3.09 0.03 6.53
N THR A 50 2.08 0.69 5.97
CA THR A 50 1.04 1.36 6.76
C THR A 50 -0.24 1.51 5.96
N ALA A 51 -1.37 1.61 6.64
CA ALA A 51 -2.64 1.99 6.04
C ALA A 51 -3.40 2.87 7.03
N MET A 52 -4.03 3.91 6.50
CA MET A 52 -4.70 4.94 7.26
C MET A 52 -6.00 5.31 6.56
N THR A 53 -7.05 5.53 7.35
CA THR A 53 -8.34 5.98 6.87
C THR A 53 -8.76 7.22 7.63
N VAL A 54 -9.33 8.17 6.92
CA VAL A 54 -9.92 9.40 7.43
C VAL A 54 -11.41 9.28 7.16
N PRO A 55 -12.19 8.76 8.12
CA PRO A 55 -13.61 8.48 7.91
C PRO A 55 -14.42 9.77 7.68
N ASP A 56 -13.97 10.91 8.20
CA ASP A 56 -14.60 12.22 8.04
C ASP A 56 -14.53 12.71 6.58
N ASP A 57 -13.35 12.65 5.98
CA ASP A 57 -13.09 13.01 4.58
C ASP A 57 -13.38 11.87 3.60
N ASN A 58 -13.84 10.72 4.09
CA ASN A 58 -14.06 9.51 3.31
C ASN A 58 -12.82 9.14 2.46
N TYR A 59 -11.64 9.28 3.08
CA TYR A 59 -10.34 9.17 2.43
C TYR A 59 -9.52 8.02 2.99
N THR A 60 -8.86 7.24 2.15
CA THR A 60 -7.98 6.16 2.61
C THR A 60 -6.70 6.16 1.83
N PHE A 61 -5.61 5.89 2.54
CA PHE A 61 -4.28 5.78 1.95
C PHE A 61 -3.49 4.64 2.58
N ALA A 62 -2.70 3.97 1.76
CA ALA A 62 -1.84 2.88 2.18
C ALA A 62 -0.46 3.04 1.55
N VAL A 63 0.59 2.73 2.30
CA VAL A 63 1.96 2.73 1.79
C VAL A 63 2.42 1.29 1.66
N PHE A 64 2.85 0.93 0.45
CA PHE A 64 3.43 -0.37 0.14
C PHE A 64 4.91 -0.20 -0.18
N ALA A 65 5.74 -1.12 0.29
CA ALA A 65 7.08 -1.32 -0.23
C ALA A 65 6.99 -2.42 -1.29
N ALA A 66 7.27 -2.13 -2.56
CA ALA A 66 7.18 -3.12 -3.63
C ALA A 66 8.30 -2.98 -4.67
N GLY A 67 8.49 -4.00 -5.50
CA GLY A 67 9.40 -3.90 -6.66
C GLY A 67 8.92 -2.90 -7.73
N SER A 68 7.60 -2.78 -7.91
CA SER A 68 6.97 -1.94 -8.95
C SER A 68 5.55 -1.51 -8.56
N ALA A 69 5.07 -0.40 -9.15
CA ALA A 69 3.69 0.07 -8.99
C ALA A 69 2.65 -0.93 -9.52
N GLU A 70 3.00 -1.71 -10.56
CA GLU A 70 2.13 -2.75 -11.13
C GLU A 70 1.78 -3.84 -10.11
N ILE A 71 2.74 -4.23 -9.27
CA ILE A 71 2.53 -5.23 -8.21
C ILE A 71 1.50 -4.70 -7.20
N VAL A 72 1.63 -3.43 -6.82
CA VAL A 72 0.72 -2.76 -5.89
C VAL A 72 -0.68 -2.65 -6.48
N ALA A 73 -0.79 -2.25 -7.75
CA ALA A 73 -2.07 -2.19 -8.47
C ALA A 73 -2.75 -3.57 -8.53
N GLN A 74 -1.97 -4.64 -8.78
CA GLN A 74 -2.48 -6.00 -8.85
C GLN A 74 -3.04 -6.48 -7.51
N ILE A 75 -2.34 -6.20 -6.40
CA ILE A 75 -2.81 -6.53 -5.05
C ILE A 75 -4.10 -5.79 -4.71
N CYS A 76 -4.14 -4.49 -5.00
CA CYS A 76 -5.32 -3.65 -4.78
C CYS A 76 -6.52 -4.16 -5.61
N GLY A 77 -6.29 -4.56 -6.86
CA GLY A 77 -7.31 -5.16 -7.71
C GLY A 77 -7.82 -6.52 -7.19
N ASP A 78 -6.92 -7.39 -6.72
CA ASP A 78 -7.27 -8.73 -6.24
C ASP A 78 -8.15 -8.70 -4.97
N VAL A 79 -7.95 -7.70 -4.09
CA VAL A 79 -8.81 -7.52 -2.91
C VAL A 79 -10.13 -6.81 -3.21
N GLY A 80 -10.36 -6.38 -4.45
CA GLY A 80 -11.56 -5.67 -4.89
C GLY A 80 -11.55 -4.17 -4.61
N ALA A 81 -10.39 -3.59 -4.30
CA ALA A 81 -10.21 -2.17 -4.00
C ALA A 81 -9.16 -1.56 -4.95
N PRO A 82 -9.49 -1.37 -6.25
CA PRO A 82 -8.53 -0.82 -7.22
C PRO A 82 -8.00 0.54 -6.76
N ALA A 83 -6.68 0.72 -6.84
CA ALA A 83 -6.02 1.97 -6.51
C ALA A 83 -6.51 3.09 -7.43
N GLU A 84 -7.00 4.20 -6.88
CA GLU A 84 -7.38 5.35 -7.70
C GLU A 84 -6.18 6.20 -8.08
N ARG A 85 -5.20 6.27 -7.19
CA ARG A 85 -3.93 6.92 -7.45
C ARG A 85 -2.79 6.16 -6.79
N ILE A 86 -1.68 6.01 -7.52
CA ILE A 86 -0.44 5.39 -7.04
C ILE A 86 0.68 6.41 -7.22
N SER A 87 1.30 6.81 -6.12
CA SER A 87 2.42 7.75 -6.10
C SER A 87 3.71 7.01 -5.73
N CYS A 88 4.76 7.17 -6.53
CA CYS A 88 6.06 6.53 -6.33
C CYS A 88 7.03 7.44 -5.56
N GLY A 89 8.06 6.86 -4.93
CA GLY A 89 9.13 7.64 -4.27
C GLY A 89 8.73 8.23 -2.93
N VAL A 90 7.79 7.59 -2.24
CA VAL A 90 7.19 8.12 -1.01
C VAL A 90 8.15 7.94 0.16
N GLY A 91 8.51 9.05 0.79
CA GLY A 91 9.39 9.10 1.95
C GLY A 91 8.64 9.42 3.23
N TRP A 92 9.20 9.04 4.38
CA TRP A 92 8.74 9.57 5.66
C TRP A 92 9.43 10.91 5.90
N VAL A 93 8.65 11.97 6.14
CA VAL A 93 9.22 13.19 6.70
C VAL A 93 9.59 12.85 8.14
N ARG A 94 10.88 12.77 8.44
CA ARG A 94 11.30 12.77 9.85
C ARG A 94 10.91 14.15 10.41
N PRO A 95 10.24 14.24 11.57
CA PRO A 95 10.15 15.53 12.24
C PRO A 95 11.58 16.05 12.36
N LEU A 96 11.84 17.26 11.87
CA LEU A 96 13.05 17.95 12.32
C LEU A 96 12.87 18.07 13.83
N ASP A 97 13.72 17.38 14.60
CA ASP A 97 13.91 17.68 16.01
C ASP A 97 14.07 19.21 16.12
N CYS A 98 13.12 19.85 16.78
CA CYS A 98 13.07 21.29 17.02
C CYS A 98 13.31 21.52 18.51
#